data_AF-A0A7K9CRT2-F1
#
_entry.id   AF-A0A7K9CRT2-F1
#
_cell.length_a   1.000
_cell.length_b   1.000
_cell.length_c   1.000
_cell.angle_alpha   90.00
_cell.angle_beta   90.00
_cell.angle_gamma   90.00
#
_symmetry.space_group_name_H-M   'P 1'
#
loop_
_entity.id
_entity.type
_entity.pdbx_description
1 polymer ?
#
loop_
_entity_poly.entity_id
_entity_poly.type
_entity_poly.pdbx_seq_one_letter_code
_entity_poly.pdbx_strand_id
1 'polypeptide(L)'
;ELVRQGEALKRTEQMVDKMDQDLKTSQRHINSIKSVWGGLVNYFKAKPPESKPEQNGTPEYYANSRLKEAVMSSKEQESKYQESHPKLRKLDNSGLLTLFYTEYLVSSVQRDSCPKNQHLRAYQQKIDNDLDEMSSVLSRLKNLGLGLQTEIDEQDDVLDRLTKKVETLDVNIESTDKKIRQL
;
A
#
# COMPACT_ATOMS: atom_id res chain seq x y z
N GLU A 1 1.80 -1.18 5.95
CA GLU A 1 2.93 -0.25 6.08
C GLU A 1 3.70 -0.10 4.77
N LEU A 2 4.23 -1.16 4.16
CA LEU A 2 4.93 -1.06 2.86
C LEU A 2 4.11 -0.32 1.78
N VAL A 3 2.83 -0.65 1.59
CA VAL A 3 1.93 0.08 0.67
C VAL A 3 1.91 1.60 0.93
N ARG A 4 1.88 1.99 2.21
CA ARG A 4 1.89 3.40 2.64
C ARG A 4 3.24 4.06 2.35
N GLN A 5 4.34 3.32 2.51
CA GLN A 5 5.70 3.77 2.19
C GLN A 5 5.87 3.96 0.68
N GLY A 6 5.39 3.01 -0.13
CA GLY A 6 5.38 3.12 -1.59
C GLY A 6 4.62 4.36 -2.08
N GLU A 7 3.46 4.67 -1.48
CA GLU A 7 2.74 5.92 -1.77
C GLU A 7 3.55 7.17 -1.43
N ALA A 8 4.24 7.18 -0.29
CA ALA A 8 5.05 8.31 0.15
C ALA A 8 6.24 8.53 -0.81
N LEU A 9 6.91 7.45 -1.23
CA LEU A 9 8.00 7.51 -2.22
C LEU A 9 7.52 8.10 -3.55
N LYS A 10 6.36 7.65 -4.04
CA LYS A 10 5.79 8.18 -5.29
C LYS A 10 5.42 9.67 -5.19
N ARG A 11 4.82 10.11 -4.08
CA ARG A 11 4.53 11.54 -3.85
C ARG A 11 5.82 12.35 -3.82
N THR A 12 6.87 11.80 -3.22
CA THR A 12 8.19 12.44 -3.16
C THR A 12 8.81 12.58 -4.54
N GLU A 13 8.73 11.53 -5.35
CA GLU A 13 9.16 11.58 -6.74
C GLU A 13 8.44 12.66 -7.56
N GLN A 14 7.11 12.73 -7.46
CA GLN A 14 6.33 13.76 -8.15
C GLN A 14 6.72 15.17 -7.71
N MET A 15 7.03 15.34 -6.41
CA MET A 15 7.50 16.60 -5.87
C MET A 15 8.88 16.98 -6.42
N VAL A 16 9.80 16.02 -6.52
CA VAL A 16 11.14 16.25 -7.11
C VAL A 16 11.04 16.62 -8.58
N ASP A 17 10.19 15.94 -9.36
CA ASP A 17 9.95 16.27 -10.76
C ASP A 17 9.38 17.68 -10.94
N LYS A 18 8.42 18.06 -10.07
CA LYS A 18 7.87 19.42 -10.06
C LYS A 18 8.93 20.46 -9.74
N MET A 19 9.77 20.21 -8.72
CA MET A 19 10.86 21.12 -8.37
C MET A 19 11.84 21.32 -9.52
N ASP A 20 12.18 20.26 -10.27
CA ASP A 20 13.06 20.38 -11.44
C ASP A 20 12.42 21.24 -12.54
N GLN A 21 11.12 21.08 -12.79
CA GLN A 21 10.37 21.91 -13.74
C GLN A 21 10.31 23.39 -13.31
N ASP A 22 10.06 23.65 -12.02
CA ASP A 22 10.00 24.98 -11.45
C ASP A 22 11.37 25.66 -11.49
N LEU A 23 12.46 24.93 -11.24
CA LEU A 23 13.84 25.42 -11.40
C LEU A 23 14.17 25.76 -12.85
N LYS A 24 13.80 24.92 -13.81
CA LYS A 24 13.99 25.21 -15.24
C LYS A 24 13.27 26.49 -15.66
N THR A 25 12.05 26.70 -15.15
CA THR A 25 11.30 27.93 -15.40
C THR A 25 11.99 29.14 -14.76
N SER A 26 12.40 29.01 -13.49
CA SER A 26 13.15 30.04 -12.76
C SER A 26 14.45 30.42 -13.47
N GLN A 27 15.18 29.44 -14.01
CA GLN A 27 16.40 29.67 -14.77
C GLN A 27 16.17 30.49 -16.05
N ARG A 28 15.03 30.29 -16.74
CA ARG A 28 14.65 31.13 -17.90
C ARG A 28 14.39 32.57 -17.45
N HIS A 29 13.71 32.77 -16.33
CA HIS A 29 13.46 34.10 -15.78
C HIS A 29 14.77 34.80 -15.39
N ILE A 30 15.67 34.13 -14.68
CA ILE A 30 17.01 34.66 -14.32
C ILE A 30 17.79 35.09 -15.58
N ASN A 31 17.79 34.26 -16.62
CA ASN A 31 18.47 34.58 -17.87
C ASN A 31 17.83 35.78 -18.59
N SER A 32 16.50 35.92 -18.52
CA SER A 32 15.78 37.07 -19.08
C SER A 32 16.12 38.38 -18.35
N ILE A 33 16.30 38.35 -17.02
CA ILE A 33 16.68 39.52 -16.22
C ILE A 33 18.12 39.98 -16.55
N LYS A 34 19.06 39.06 -16.81
CA LYS A 34 20.40 39.44 -17.31
C LYS A 34 20.35 40.12 -18.68
N SER A 35 19.42 39.73 -19.55
CA SER A 35 19.34 40.23 -20.93
C SER A 35 18.75 41.64 -21.09
N VAL A 36 18.10 42.21 -20.07
CA VAL A 36 17.50 43.55 -20.16
C VAL A 36 18.47 44.71 -19.86
N TRP A 37 19.72 44.41 -19.46
CA TRP A 37 20.77 45.43 -19.29
C TRP A 37 21.53 45.81 -20.58
N GLY A 38 21.09 45.30 -21.75
CA GLY A 38 21.74 45.59 -23.04
C GLY A 38 20.81 45.77 -24.25
N GLY A 39 19.49 45.93 -24.05
CA GLY A 39 18.50 45.85 -25.14
C GLY A 39 17.40 46.90 -25.10
N LEU A 40 17.74 48.20 -25.12
CA LEU A 40 16.77 49.31 -25.24
C LEU A 40 16.08 49.42 -26.61
N VAL A 41 15.87 48.34 -27.38
CA VAL A 41 15.22 48.43 -28.71
C VAL A 41 14.28 47.28 -29.07
N ASN A 42 13.64 46.60 -28.11
CA ASN A 42 12.65 45.55 -28.43
C ASN A 42 11.21 45.89 -28.02
N TYR A 43 10.83 47.17 -28.12
CA TYR A 43 9.48 47.68 -27.83
C TYR A 43 8.39 47.22 -28.84
N PHE A 44 8.68 46.29 -29.77
CA PHE A 44 7.81 46.02 -30.92
C PHE A 44 7.59 44.54 -31.26
N LYS A 45 7.57 43.61 -30.30
CA LYS A 45 6.99 42.28 -30.58
C LYS A 45 6.04 41.82 -29.47
N ALA A 46 4.82 41.54 -29.93
CA ALA A 46 3.62 41.22 -29.19
C ALA A 46 3.79 40.08 -28.17
N LYS A 47 3.02 40.19 -27.09
CA LYS A 47 2.88 39.19 -26.03
C LYS A 47 2.54 37.81 -26.60
N PRO A 48 3.26 36.74 -26.23
CA PRO A 48 2.74 35.38 -26.36
C PRO A 48 1.65 35.14 -25.30
N PRO A 49 0.65 34.28 -25.59
CA PRO A 49 -0.44 34.02 -24.68
C PRO A 49 0.04 33.28 -23.42
N GLU A 50 -0.51 33.71 -22.29
CA GLU A 50 -0.32 33.21 -20.94
C GLU A 50 -0.78 31.74 -20.86
N SER A 51 0.17 30.80 -20.80
CA SER A 51 -0.13 29.39 -20.60
C SER A 51 -0.53 29.18 -19.13
N LYS A 52 -1.81 28.84 -18.93
CA LYS A 52 -2.41 28.46 -17.64
C LYS A 52 -1.57 27.39 -16.92
N PRO A 53 -1.51 27.41 -15.57
CA PRO A 53 -0.94 26.28 -14.83
C PRO A 53 -1.79 25.04 -15.07
N GLU A 54 -1.23 24.03 -15.74
CA GLU A 54 -1.83 22.70 -15.85
C GLU A 54 -2.01 22.13 -14.44
N GLN A 55 -3.26 22.07 -14.00
CA GLN A 55 -3.67 21.19 -12.92
C GLN A 55 -3.54 19.76 -13.42
N ASN A 56 -2.35 19.19 -13.25
CA ASN A 56 -2.12 17.76 -13.44
C ASN A 56 -2.86 17.02 -12.32
N GLY A 57 -4.03 16.49 -12.67
CA GLY A 57 -4.81 15.60 -11.83
C GLY A 57 -3.94 14.46 -11.32
N THR A 58 -3.99 14.24 -10.01
CA THR A 58 -3.35 13.12 -9.31
C THR A 58 -3.70 11.81 -10.01
N PRO A 59 -2.73 11.05 -10.56
CA PRO A 59 -2.96 9.67 -10.96
C PRO A 59 -3.23 8.86 -9.68
N GLU A 60 -4.42 8.28 -9.61
CA GLU A 60 -4.84 7.41 -8.53
C GLU A 60 -3.82 6.26 -8.36
N TYR A 61 -3.33 6.08 -7.14
CA TYR A 61 -2.28 5.12 -6.85
C TYR A 61 -2.86 3.71 -6.77
N TYR A 62 -2.52 2.87 -7.75
CA TYR A 62 -2.67 1.43 -7.60
C TYR A 62 -1.43 0.92 -6.88
N ALA A 63 -1.58 0.64 -5.57
CA ALA A 63 -0.65 -0.24 -4.86
C ALA A 63 -0.45 -1.52 -5.68
N ASN A 64 0.76 -2.07 -5.64
CA ASN A 64 1.10 -3.25 -6.41
C ASN A 64 0.05 -4.34 -6.23
N SER A 65 -0.61 -4.71 -7.34
CA SER A 65 -1.88 -5.46 -7.34
C SER A 65 -1.80 -6.75 -6.51
N ARG A 66 -0.62 -7.37 -6.52
CA ARG A 66 -0.32 -8.63 -5.87
C ARG A 66 -0.31 -8.56 -4.34
N LEU A 67 0.32 -7.53 -3.75
CA LEU A 67 0.30 -7.36 -2.29
C LEU A 67 -1.11 -6.96 -1.82
N LYS A 68 -1.78 -6.10 -2.58
CA LYS A 68 -3.16 -5.70 -2.29
C LYS A 68 -4.11 -6.90 -2.31
N GLU A 69 -4.01 -7.75 -3.33
CA GLU A 69 -4.80 -8.98 -3.46
C GLU A 69 -4.49 -9.98 -2.35
N ALA A 70 -3.21 -10.21 -2.03
CA ALA A 70 -2.80 -11.09 -0.95
C ALA A 70 -3.35 -10.63 0.42
N VAL A 71 -3.33 -9.32 0.69
CA VAL A 71 -3.88 -8.73 1.92
C VAL A 71 -5.41 -8.85 1.94
N MET A 72 -6.11 -8.58 0.84
CA MET A 72 -7.57 -8.73 0.76
C MET A 72 -8.01 -10.17 0.96
N SER A 73 -7.39 -11.11 0.24
CA SER A 73 -7.65 -12.55 0.36
C SER A 73 -7.37 -13.05 1.78
N SER A 74 -6.28 -12.57 2.40
CA SER A 74 -5.99 -12.89 3.80
C SER A 74 -7.07 -12.39 4.75
N LYS A 75 -7.55 -11.15 4.57
CA LYS A 75 -8.59 -10.55 5.42
C LYS A 75 -9.94 -11.26 5.33
N GLU A 76 -10.30 -11.73 4.14
CA GLU A 76 -11.54 -12.51 3.94
C GLU A 76 -11.48 -13.88 4.62
N GLN A 77 -10.31 -14.53 4.64
CA GLN A 77 -10.16 -15.80 5.33
C GLN A 77 -10.06 -15.62 6.86
N GLU A 78 -9.51 -14.50 7.33
CA GLU A 78 -9.45 -14.15 8.75
C GLU A 78 -10.85 -14.02 9.37
N SER A 79 -11.84 -13.44 8.66
CA SER A 79 -13.22 -13.38 9.18
C SER A 79 -13.82 -14.77 9.36
N LYS A 80 -13.56 -15.70 8.43
CA LYS A 80 -14.01 -17.10 8.52
C LYS A 80 -13.38 -17.83 9.72
N TYR A 81 -12.10 -17.57 10.00
CA TYR A 81 -11.41 -18.08 11.20
C TYR A 81 -11.92 -17.45 12.50
N GLN A 82 -12.27 -16.16 12.48
CA GLN A 82 -12.82 -15.46 13.64
C GLN A 82 -14.21 -15.99 14.04
N GLU A 83 -15.00 -16.41 13.06
CA GLU A 83 -16.33 -17.00 13.27
C GLU A 83 -16.28 -18.44 13.79
N SER A 84 -15.26 -19.23 13.40
CA SER A 84 -15.12 -20.64 13.80
C SER A 84 -14.38 -20.84 15.13
N HIS A 85 -13.57 -19.88 15.57
CA HIS A 85 -12.77 -20.01 16.80
C HIS A 85 -13.50 -19.51 18.05
N PRO A 86 -13.71 -20.37 19.08
CA PRO A 86 -14.48 -20.02 20.28
C PRO A 86 -13.85 -18.90 21.12
N LYS A 87 -12.55 -18.64 20.96
CA LYS A 87 -11.82 -17.54 21.65
C LYS A 87 -11.78 -16.23 20.86
N LEU A 88 -12.17 -16.25 19.58
CA LEU A 88 -12.12 -15.09 18.68
C LEU A 88 -13.51 -14.60 18.27
N ARG A 89 -14.53 -15.44 18.44
CA ARG A 89 -15.94 -15.08 18.27
C ARG A 89 -16.27 -13.88 19.16
N LYS A 90 -16.63 -12.75 18.54
CA LYS A 90 -17.27 -11.65 19.26
C LYS A 90 -18.61 -12.15 19.77
N LEU A 91 -18.74 -12.26 21.09
CA LEU A 91 -19.92 -12.82 21.75
C LEU A 91 -21.09 -11.85 21.57
N ASP A 92 -22.02 -12.14 20.65
CA ASP A 92 -23.39 -11.65 20.76
C ASP A 92 -24.13 -12.54 21.76
N ASN A 93 -24.56 -11.93 22.87
CA ASN A 93 -25.08 -12.62 24.05
C ASN A 93 -26.53 -13.11 23.88
N SER A 94 -27.13 -12.94 22.70
CA SER A 94 -28.54 -13.26 22.44
C SER A 94 -28.81 -14.78 22.33
N GLY A 95 -27.88 -15.57 21.77
CA GLY A 95 -28.09 -17.00 21.54
C GLY A 95 -27.92 -17.92 22.75
N LEU A 96 -27.30 -17.41 23.83
CA LEU A 96 -27.00 -18.19 25.03
C LEU A 96 -28.28 -18.50 25.83
N LEU A 97 -29.29 -17.63 25.76
CA LEU A 97 -30.57 -17.80 26.46
C LEU A 97 -31.45 -18.92 25.84
N THR A 98 -31.33 -19.16 24.54
CA THR A 98 -32.13 -20.18 23.83
C THR A 98 -31.67 -21.61 24.15
N LEU A 99 -30.37 -21.82 24.32
CA LEU A 99 -29.80 -23.15 24.58
C LEU A 99 -30.19 -23.71 25.96
N PHE A 100 -30.25 -22.87 27.00
CA PHE A 100 -30.64 -23.30 28.35
C PHE A 100 -32.08 -23.85 28.43
N TYR A 101 -32.98 -23.41 27.54
CA TYR A 101 -34.35 -23.94 27.50
C TYR A 101 -34.46 -25.25 26.71
N THR A 102 -33.53 -25.56 25.80
CA THR A 102 -33.60 -26.76 24.95
C THR A 102 -32.91 -27.98 25.57
N GLU A 103 -31.94 -27.77 26.46
CA GLU A 103 -31.15 -28.84 27.09
C GLU A 103 -31.96 -29.72 28.06
N TYR A 104 -33.08 -29.22 28.61
CA TYR A 104 -33.92 -29.98 29.53
C TYR A 104 -34.76 -31.10 28.86
N LEU A 105 -34.86 -31.12 27.52
CA LEU A 105 -35.78 -32.03 26.80
C LEU A 105 -35.12 -33.22 26.08
N VAL A 106 -33.78 -33.30 25.99
CA VAL A 106 -33.08 -34.28 25.12
C VAL A 106 -32.29 -35.35 25.90
N SER A 107 -32.50 -35.48 27.21
CA SER A 107 -31.74 -36.44 28.05
C SER A 107 -32.37 -37.85 28.13
N SER A 108 -32.90 -38.35 27.02
CA SER A 108 -33.26 -39.77 26.91
C SER A 108 -33.33 -40.21 25.45
N VAL A 109 -32.29 -40.87 24.93
CA VAL A 109 -32.38 -42.02 24.01
C VAL A 109 -30.97 -42.60 23.77
N GLN A 110 -30.85 -43.89 24.08
CA GLN A 110 -29.89 -44.90 23.62
C GLN A 110 -28.37 -44.71 23.83
N ARG A 111 -27.87 -45.38 24.87
CA ARG A 111 -26.56 -46.04 24.86
C ARG A 111 -26.71 -47.34 24.06
N ASP A 112 -25.80 -47.61 23.11
CA ASP A 112 -25.27 -48.96 22.83
C ASP A 112 -24.13 -48.93 21.79
N SER A 113 -23.15 -49.80 22.00
CA SER A 113 -22.00 -50.16 21.15
C SER A 113 -20.65 -49.42 21.35
N CYS A 114 -19.84 -49.98 22.26
CA CYS A 114 -18.37 -50.05 22.31
C CYS A 114 -17.53 -48.87 21.72
N PRO A 115 -17.00 -47.95 22.56
CA PRO A 115 -16.38 -46.69 22.11
C PRO A 115 -14.84 -46.71 21.97
N LYS A 116 -14.18 -47.88 21.83
CA LYS A 116 -12.70 -47.94 21.91
C LYS A 116 -11.94 -47.39 20.70
N ASN A 117 -12.58 -47.26 19.53
CA ASN A 117 -12.00 -46.65 18.32
C ASN A 117 -12.56 -45.27 17.98
N GLN A 118 -13.64 -44.84 18.64
CA GLN A 118 -14.28 -43.54 18.34
C GLN A 118 -13.37 -42.39 18.75
N HIS A 119 -12.75 -42.51 19.93
CA HIS A 119 -11.81 -41.52 20.43
C HIS A 119 -10.59 -41.41 19.51
N LEU A 120 -9.96 -42.53 19.13
CA LEU A 120 -8.82 -42.52 18.20
C LEU A 120 -9.18 -41.89 16.84
N ARG A 121 -10.36 -42.23 16.27
CA ARG A 121 -10.81 -41.61 15.02
C ARG A 121 -11.12 -40.13 15.16
N ALA A 122 -11.70 -39.70 16.28
CA ALA A 122 -11.92 -38.29 16.55
C ALA A 122 -10.60 -37.51 16.67
N TYR A 123 -9.56 -38.12 17.25
CA TYR A 123 -8.23 -37.50 17.31
C TYR A 123 -7.55 -37.45 15.94
N GLN A 124 -7.67 -38.49 15.12
CA GLN A 124 -7.17 -38.47 13.74
C GLN A 124 -7.87 -37.38 12.91
N GLN A 125 -9.19 -37.31 12.98
CA GLN A 125 -9.96 -36.25 12.31
C GLN A 125 -9.56 -34.86 12.78
N LYS A 126 -9.31 -34.70 14.09
CA LYS A 126 -8.83 -33.42 14.63
C LYS A 126 -7.44 -33.07 14.07
N ILE A 127 -6.53 -34.04 14.00
CA ILE A 127 -5.20 -33.82 13.44
C ILE A 127 -5.30 -33.44 11.96
N ASP A 128 -6.13 -34.12 11.18
CA ASP A 128 -6.32 -33.81 9.75
C ASP A 128 -6.88 -32.39 9.58
N ASN A 129 -7.88 -32.01 10.37
CA ASN A 129 -8.43 -30.65 10.37
C ASN A 129 -7.39 -29.59 10.77
N ASP A 130 -6.60 -29.86 11.83
CA ASP A 130 -5.56 -28.95 12.30
C ASP A 130 -4.46 -28.79 11.21
N LEU A 131 -4.13 -29.87 10.49
CA LEU A 131 -3.16 -29.85 9.40
C LEU A 131 -3.67 -29.09 8.16
N ASP A 132 -4.95 -29.23 7.81
CA ASP A 132 -5.57 -28.46 6.74
C ASP A 132 -5.62 -26.96 7.07
N GLU A 133 -5.93 -26.61 8.32
CA GLU A 133 -5.86 -25.23 8.82
C GLU A 133 -4.43 -24.69 8.71
N MET A 134 -3.42 -25.44 9.16
CA MET A 134 -2.01 -25.06 9.04
C MET A 134 -1.59 -24.88 7.57
N SER A 135 -1.99 -25.78 6.67
CA SER A 135 -1.69 -25.69 5.24
C SER A 135 -2.29 -24.42 4.61
N SER A 136 -3.53 -24.08 4.99
CA SER A 136 -4.20 -22.85 4.56
C SER A 136 -3.47 -21.60 5.06
N VAL A 137 -3.09 -21.57 6.34
CA VAL A 137 -2.36 -20.44 6.95
C VAL A 137 -0.97 -20.27 6.31
N LEU A 138 -0.24 -21.37 6.09
CA LEU A 138 1.07 -21.35 5.42
C LEU A 138 0.97 -20.84 3.97
N SER A 139 -0.07 -21.26 3.25
CA SER A 139 -0.33 -20.79 1.90
C SER A 139 -0.60 -19.28 1.87
N ARG A 140 -1.37 -18.76 2.83
CA ARG A 140 -1.60 -17.32 3.00
C ARG A 140 -0.32 -16.57 3.33
N LEU A 141 0.47 -17.09 4.28
CA LEU A 141 1.75 -16.49 4.65
C LEU A 141 2.71 -16.42 3.46
N LYS A 142 2.75 -17.48 2.64
CA LYS A 142 3.54 -17.52 1.40
C LYS A 142 3.06 -16.44 0.41
N ASN A 143 1.77 -16.34 0.17
CA ASN A 143 1.23 -15.34 -0.75
C ASN A 143 1.50 -13.91 -0.27
N LEU A 144 1.36 -13.67 1.03
CA LEU A 144 1.73 -12.39 1.64
C LEU A 144 3.22 -12.13 1.46
N GLY A 145 4.09 -13.09 1.79
CA GLY A 145 5.54 -12.97 1.65
C GLY A 145 5.98 -12.65 0.22
N LEU A 146 5.40 -13.33 -0.78
CA LEU A 146 5.66 -13.05 -2.20
C LEU A 146 5.16 -11.65 -2.61
N GLY A 147 4.00 -11.23 -2.09
CA GLY A 147 3.48 -9.88 -2.31
C GLY A 147 4.38 -8.81 -1.69
N LEU A 148 4.86 -9.04 -0.45
CA LEU A 148 5.77 -8.14 0.25
C LEU A 148 7.11 -8.03 -0.48
N GLN A 149 7.66 -9.16 -0.97
CA GLN A 149 8.89 -9.15 -1.76
C GLN A 149 8.73 -8.30 -3.03
N THR A 150 7.65 -8.52 -3.79
CA THR A 150 7.41 -7.77 -5.04
C THR A 150 7.28 -6.26 -4.77
N GLU A 151 6.61 -5.87 -3.67
CA GLU A 151 6.49 -4.45 -3.27
C GLU A 151 7.84 -3.85 -2.85
N ILE A 152 8.72 -4.61 -2.20
CA ILE A 152 10.07 -4.14 -1.83
C ILE A 152 10.92 -3.93 -3.08
N ASP A 153 10.91 -4.89 -4.02
CA ASP A 153 11.68 -4.81 -5.26
C ASP A 153 11.28 -3.56 -6.07
N GLU A 154 9.98 -3.25 -6.16
CA GLU A 154 9.50 -2.03 -6.81
C GLU A 154 9.88 -0.74 -6.07
N GLN A 155 9.86 -0.77 -4.74
CA GLN A 155 10.29 0.40 -3.95
C GLN A 155 11.79 0.66 -4.12
N ASP A 156 12.62 -0.37 -4.28
CA ASP A 156 14.04 -0.25 -4.55
C ASP A 156 14.31 0.49 -5.88
N ASP A 157 13.62 0.08 -6.95
CA ASP A 157 13.69 0.76 -8.26
C ASP A 157 13.28 2.24 -8.19
N VAL A 158 12.26 2.56 -7.37
CA VAL A 158 11.81 3.95 -7.16
C VAL A 158 12.85 4.74 -6.36
N LEU A 159 13.45 4.16 -5.33
CA LEU A 159 14.49 4.78 -4.52
C LEU A 159 15.72 5.12 -5.35
N ASP A 160 16.16 4.21 -6.22
CA ASP A 160 17.28 4.43 -7.13
C ASP A 160 17.04 5.61 -8.09
N ARG A 161 15.84 5.67 -8.68
CA ARG A 161 15.44 6.77 -9.57
C ARG A 161 15.31 8.08 -8.82
N LEU A 162 14.70 8.06 -7.64
CA LEU A 162 14.52 9.24 -6.80
C LEU A 162 15.86 9.82 -6.37
N THR A 163 16.80 8.98 -5.97
CA THR A 163 18.16 9.38 -5.58
C THR A 163 18.85 10.14 -6.70
N LYS A 164 18.88 9.57 -7.92
CA LYS A 164 19.46 10.22 -9.11
C LYS A 164 18.79 11.56 -9.45
N LYS A 165 17.46 11.62 -9.35
CA LYS A 165 16.69 12.86 -9.59
C LYS A 165 17.02 13.93 -8.56
N VAL A 166 17.09 13.57 -7.28
CA VAL A 166 17.43 14.49 -6.19
C VAL A 166 18.87 15.00 -6.33
N GLU A 167 19.84 14.15 -6.64
CA GLU A 167 21.23 14.57 -6.90
C GLU A 167 21.32 15.58 -8.06
N THR A 168 20.59 15.30 -9.16
CA THR A 168 20.54 16.21 -10.32
C THR A 168 19.88 17.54 -9.95
N LEU A 169 18.78 17.47 -9.19
CA LEU A 169 18.07 18.65 -8.72
C LEU A 169 18.98 19.52 -7.84
N ASP A 170 19.72 18.91 -6.91
CA ASP A 170 20.64 19.59 -5.99
C ASP A 170 21.72 20.37 -6.75
N VAL A 171 22.40 19.72 -7.71
CA VAL A 171 23.38 20.38 -8.59
C VAL A 171 22.76 21.55 -9.37
N ASN A 172 21.52 21.38 -9.86
CA ASN A 172 20.80 22.44 -10.57
C ASN A 172 20.43 23.62 -9.64
N ILE A 173 20.05 23.35 -8.38
CA ILE A 173 19.78 24.36 -7.37
C ILE A 173 21.06 25.16 -7.07
N GLU A 174 22.18 24.50 -6.80
CA GLU A 174 23.45 25.17 -6.52
C GLU A 174 23.90 26.08 -7.69
N SER A 175 23.77 25.57 -8.92
CA SER A 175 24.07 26.32 -10.15
C SER A 175 23.17 27.55 -10.28
N THR A 176 21.88 27.41 -9.97
CA THR A 176 20.91 28.50 -10.01
C THR A 176 21.19 29.53 -8.90
N ASP A 177 21.48 29.10 -7.67
CA ASP A 177 21.85 29.98 -6.54
C ASP A 177 23.08 30.83 -6.88
N LYS A 178 24.13 30.22 -7.44
CA LYS A 178 25.32 30.95 -7.91
C LYS A 178 24.97 32.02 -8.95
N LYS A 179 24.07 31.72 -9.89
CA LYS A 179 23.64 32.70 -10.91
C LYS A 179 22.81 33.84 -10.31
N ILE A 180 21.97 33.55 -9.32
CA ILE A 180 21.18 34.55 -8.59
C ILE A 180 22.10 35.49 -7.82
N ARG A 181 23.13 34.97 -7.13
CA ARG A 181 24.13 35.80 -6.42
C ARG A 181 24.96 36.69 -7.35
N GLN A 182 25.02 36.36 -8.63
CA GLN A 182 25.71 37.13 -9.67
C GLN A 182 24.78 38.09 -10.43
N LEU A 183 23.47 38.10 -10.13
CA LEU A 183 22.55 39.16 -10.57
C LEU A 183 22.77 40.40 -9.70
#